data_AF-A0A447TP87-F1
#
_entry.id   AF-A0A447TP87-F1
#
_cell.length_a   1.000
_cell.length_b   1.000
_cell.length_c   1.000
_cell.angle_alpha   90.00
_cell.angle_beta   90.00
_cell.angle_gamma   90.00
#
_symmetry.space_group_name_H-M   'P 1'
#
loop_
_entity.id
_entity.type
_entity.pdbx_description
1 polymer ?
#
loop_
_entity_poly.entity_id
_entity_poly.type
_entity_poly.pdbx_seq_one_letter_code
_entity_poly.pdbx_strand_id
1 'polypeptide(L)' 'MALTIKGLNTGVIRHNDKFIALALKVKSLRNKETLLFFPVLALRDLLIGLEHRLYLQHSLPETRAGKTPES' A
#
# COMPACT_ATOMS: atom_id res chain seq x y z
N MET A 1 -13.73 -5.26 1.92
CA MET A 1 -13.23 -6.25 0.94
C MET A 1 -11.72 -6.20 0.93
N ALA A 2 -11.04 -7.26 1.35
CA ALA A 2 -9.59 -7.34 1.26
C ALA A 2 -9.19 -7.63 -0.19
N LEU A 3 -8.28 -6.83 -0.75
CA LEU A 3 -7.81 -7.00 -2.11
C LEU A 3 -6.79 -8.13 -2.12
N THR A 4 -7.19 -9.34 -2.53
CA THR A 4 -6.25 -10.46 -2.60
C THR A 4 -5.38 -10.34 -3.85
N ILE A 5 -4.13 -9.97 -3.63
CA ILE A 5 -3.10 -9.82 -4.65
C ILE A 5 -2.42 -11.18 -4.84
N LYS A 6 -2.50 -11.73 -6.05
CA LYS A 6 -1.76 -12.95 -6.46
C LYS A 6 -0.34 -12.66 -6.90
N GLY A 7 -0.11 -11.45 -7.43
CA GLY A 7 1.19 -11.05 -7.94
C GLY A 7 1.27 -9.55 -8.13
N LEU A 8 2.47 -9.02 -7.94
CA LEU A 8 2.78 -7.61 -8.07
C LEU A 8 4.02 -7.50 -8.95
N ASN A 9 3.93 -6.73 -10.03
CA ASN A 9 5.09 -6.36 -10.83
C ASN A 9 5.21 -4.84 -10.86
N THR A 10 6.43 -4.34 -10.83
CA THR A 10 6.74 -2.90 -10.90
C THR A 10 7.59 -2.61 -12.12
N GLY A 11 7.32 -1.47 -12.75
CA GLY A 11 8.13 -0.92 -13.83
C GLY A 11 8.52 0.51 -13.48
N VAL A 12 9.81 0.79 -13.54
CA VAL A 12 10.34 2.15 -13.32
C VAL A 12 10.45 2.85 -14.67
N ILE A 13 9.77 3.99 -14.79
CA ILE A 13 9.88 4.86 -15.97
C ILE A 13 10.85 5.99 -15.64
N ARG A 14 11.95 6.02 -16.38
CA ARG A 14 12.94 7.09 -16.34
C ARG A 14 13.10 7.74 -17.70
N HIS A 15 13.47 9.01 -17.71
CA HIS A 15 13.94 9.71 -18.89
C HIS A 15 15.34 10.24 -18.61
N ASN A 16 16.32 9.71 -19.35
CA ASN A 16 17.74 9.87 -19.02
C ASN A 16 17.99 9.42 -17.57
N ASP A 17 18.55 10.32 -16.75
CA ASP A 17 18.82 10.07 -15.34
C ASP A 17 17.65 10.46 -14.40
N LYS A 18 16.55 10.97 -14.96
CA LYS A 18 15.41 11.44 -14.15
C LYS A 18 14.34 10.36 -14.05
N PHE A 19 14.03 9.96 -12.83
CA PHE A 19 12.86 9.15 -12.53
C PHE A 19 11.58 9.97 -12.79
N ILE A 20 10.64 9.44 -13.56
CA ILE A 20 9.39 10.11 -13.94
C ILE A 20 8.20 9.50 -13.22
N ALA A 21 8.11 8.17 -13.22
CA ALA A 21 6.94 7.47 -12.73
C ALA A 21 7.20 5.99 -12.46
N LEU A 22 6.31 5.38 -11.69
CA LEU A 22 6.26 3.94 -11.45
C LEU A 22 4.96 3.36 -12.02
N ALA A 23 5.08 2.34 -12.84
CA ALA A 23 3.97 1.50 -13.26
C ALA A 23 3.85 0.30 -12.31
N LEU A 24 2.66 0.04 -11.79
CA LEU A 24 2.37 -1.06 -10.89
C LEU A 24 1.32 -1.98 -11.53
N LYS A 25 1.73 -3.19 -11.90
CA LYS A 25 0.84 -4.22 -12.39
C LYS A 25 0.42 -5.12 -11.23
N VAL A 26 -0.85 -5.05 -10.85
CA VAL A 26 -1.46 -5.84 -9.79
C VAL A 26 -2.28 -6.97 -10.43
N LYS A 27 -1.94 -8.21 -10.12
CA LYS A 27 -2.71 -9.39 -10.54
C LYS A 27 -3.59 -9.86 -9.38
N SER A 28 -4.90 -9.90 -9.59
CA SER A 28 -5.87 -10.39 -8.59
C SER A 28 -6.16 -11.88 -8.73
N LEU A 29 -6.75 -12.49 -7.69
CA LEU A 29 -7.22 -13.87 -7.66
C LEU A 29 -8.09 -14.26 -8.86
N ARG A 30 -8.96 -13.35 -9.32
CA ARG A 30 -9.90 -13.53 -10.45
C ARG A 30 -9.24 -13.38 -11.83
N ASN A 31 -7.91 -13.44 -11.90
CA ASN A 31 -7.11 -13.22 -13.11
C ASN A 31 -7.32 -11.83 -13.74
N LYS A 32 -7.94 -10.90 -13.00
CA LYS A 32 -8.04 -9.49 -13.39
C LYS A 32 -6.69 -8.84 -13.14
N GLU A 33 -6.15 -8.24 -14.19
CA GLU A 33 -4.92 -7.46 -14.13
C GLU A 33 -5.29 -5.99 -14.11
N THR A 34 -4.73 -5.25 -13.15
CA THR A 34 -4.87 -3.79 -13.07
C THR A 34 -3.49 -3.20 -13.23
N LEU A 35 -3.36 -2.28 -14.19
CA LEU A 35 -2.15 -1.48 -14.36
C LEU A 35 -2.41 -0.09 -13.76
N LEU A 36 -1.62 0.27 -12.76
CA LEU A 36 -1.67 1.58 -12.12
C LEU A 36 -0.41 2.36 -12.51
N PHE A 37 -0.57 3.66 -12.72
CA PHE A 37 0.54 4.54 -13.08
C PHE A 37 0.68 5.65 -12.05
N PHE A 38 1.86 5.79 -11.49
CA PHE A 38 2.17 6.74 -10.43
C PHE A 38 3.28 7.69 -10.88
N PRO A 39 2.94 8.91 -11.34
CA PRO A 39 3.90 9.99 -11.49
C PRO A 39 4.63 10.26 -10.17
N VAL A 40 5.86 10.78 -10.23
CA VAL A 40 6.72 11.07 -9.07
C VAL A 40 5.99 11.68 -7.87
N LEU A 41 5.18 12.72 -8.11
CA LEU A 41 4.49 13.43 -7.03
C LEU A 41 3.42 12.55 -6.38
N ALA A 42 2.56 11.92 -7.19
CA ALA A 42 1.53 11.02 -6.70
C ALA A 42 2.12 9.78 -6.00
N LEU A 43 3.27 9.28 -6.49
CA LEU A 43 3.98 8.18 -5.85
C LEU A 43 4.50 8.59 -4.47
N ARG A 44 5.09 9.78 -4.36
CA ARG A 44 5.55 10.31 -3.07
C ARG A 44 4.41 10.42 -2.06
N ASP A 45 3.29 11.02 -2.47
CA ASP A 45 2.14 11.20 -1.59
C ASP A 45 1.56 9.85 -1.14
N LEU A 46 1.51 8.87 -2.04
CA LEU A 46 1.10 7.51 -1.72
C LEU A 46 2.02 6.87 -0.66
N LEU A 47 3.34 6.99 -0.84
CA LEU A 47 4.32 6.42 0.10
C LEU A 47 4.23 7.08 1.48
N ILE A 48 4.06 8.41 1.55
CA ILE A 48 3.85 9.14 2.80
C ILE A 48 2.56 8.66 3.48
N GLY A 49 1.46 8.54 2.72
CA GLY A 49 0.19 8.05 3.25
C GLY A 49 0.29 6.62 3.78
N LEU A 50 1.03 5.75 3.10
CA LEU A 50 1.29 4.37 3.52
C LEU A 50 2.12 4.33 4.81
N GLU A 51 3.21 5.08 4.86
CA GLU A 51 4.07 5.18 6.05
C GLU A 51 3.28 5.66 7.27
N HIS A 52 2.51 6.73 7.12
CA HIS A 52 1.67 7.25 8.19
C HIS A 52 0.63 6.22 8.68
N ARG A 53 -0.01 5.48 7.76
CA ARG A 53 -0.94 4.40 8.13
C ARG A 53 -0.25 3.26 8.87
N LEU A 54 0.94 2.86 8.44
CA LEU A 54 1.74 1.84 9.11
C LEU A 54 2.16 2.29 10.51
N TYR A 55 2.59 3.54 10.65
CA TYR A 55 2.90 4.15 11.94
C TYR A 55 1.72 4.09 12.90
N LEU A 56 0.52 4.52 12.45
CA LEU A 56 -0.69 4.45 13.28
C LEU A 56 -1.07 3.01 13.65
N GLN A 57 -0.89 2.06 12.75
CA GLN A 57 -1.19 0.65 13.01
C GLN A 57 -0.22 0.05 14.04
N HIS A 58 1.05 0.45 14.00
CA HIS A 58 2.06 0.02 14.96
C HIS A 58 1.95 0.73 16.33
N SER A 59 1.38 1.94 16.35
CA SER A 59 1.19 2.74 17.56
C SER A 59 -0.08 2.40 18.35
N LEU A 60 -0.92 1.46 17.87
CA LEU A 60 -2.05 0.94 18.64
C LEU A 60 -1.52 0.00 19.74
N PRO A 61 -1.65 0.36 21.02
CA PRO A 61 -1.38 -0.57 22.10
C PRO A 61 -2.38 -1.73 22.01
N GLU A 62 -1.91 -2.94 22.32
CA GLU A 62 -2.72 -4.11 22.63
C GLU A 62 -3.69 -3.82 23.81
N THR A 63 -4.76 -3.06 23.60
CA THR A 63 -5.86 -2.96 24.58
C THR A 63 -6.85 -4.09 24.31
N ARG A 64 -6.38 -5.32 24.55
CA ARG A 64 -7.21 -6.47 24.90
C ARG A 64 -6.63 -7.12 26.15
N ALA A 65 -6.89 -6.51 27.29
CA ALA A 65 -6.85 -7.21 28.58
C ALA A 65 -8.13 -6.85 29.34
N GLY A 66 -8.83 -7.89 29.79
CA GLY A 66 -10.24 -7.86 30.10
C GLY A 66 -10.67 -6.91 31.21
N LYS A 67 -11.90 -6.41 31.07
CA LYS A 67 -12.77 -6.06 32.20
C LYS A 67 -14.17 -6.59 31.88
N THR A 68 -14.42 -7.84 32.24
CA THR A 68 -15.76 -8.26 32.65
C THR A 68 -16.06 -7.51 33.95
N PRO A 69 -17.12 -6.70 34.06
CA PRO A 69 -17.58 -6.23 35.35
C PRO A 69 -18.45 -7.35 35.94
N GLU A 70 -17.86 -8.18 36.80
CA GLU A 70 -18.61 -8.90 37.83
C GLU A 70 -18.22 -8.32 39.19
N SER A 71 -19.11 -7.52 39.76
CA SER A 71 -19.51 -7.44 41.18
C SER A 71 -20.26 -6.13 41.42
#